data_AF-A0A5M6AD70-F1
#
_entry.id   AF-A0A5M6AD70-F1
#
_cell.length_a   1.000
_cell.length_b   1.000
_cell.length_c   1.000
_cell.angle_alpha   90.00
_cell.angle_beta   90.00
_cell.angle_gamma   90.00
#
_symmetry.space_group_name_H-M   'P 1'
#
loop_
_entity.id
_entity.type
_entity.pdbx_description
1 polymer ?
#
loop_
_entity_poly.entity_id
_entity_poly.type
_entity_poly.pdbx_seq_one_letter_code
_entity_poly.pdbx_strand_id
1 'polypeptide(L)'
;MKPKKNRIFCRDCNKYKTLFESESKADNFIKFNHEEIEACSGHAPNRSYYCRSCVGWHVTSKKEYDDRLPSLTDKVLDAYKATLPMKLLSGDRALLRRADEIMADIAKLIKEKNPEQCVSLFQEVYSIFQRIPDTDDIIKYKQSLFLRYRKLITKIDRGMLDTFIIPVSAMQSLAAESNLKELKMQYDMGNYEVANELLQDVRNAVANVVDEQYKKELNKRIKIIGTKNNLRMGIEAIEQMQNPDKNILFEEIEENFIKIDLSYVYGEYHECVKLIQYVKRIYDVVLTIEGSEARKKKIEDRLHKFVESVSIALKAL
;
A
#
# COMPACT_ATOMS: atom_id res chain seq x y z
N MET A 1 -36.40 -11.88 -17.90
CA MET A 1 -35.46 -10.87 -18.49
C MET A 1 -34.11 -10.88 -17.74
N LYS A 2 -32.92 -10.84 -18.38
CA LYS A 2 -31.63 -10.89 -17.61
C LYS A 2 -31.39 -9.57 -16.86
N PRO A 3 -31.12 -9.58 -15.53
CA PRO A 3 -30.88 -8.36 -14.77
C PRO A 3 -29.63 -7.62 -15.30
N LYS A 4 -29.78 -6.32 -15.63
CA LYS A 4 -28.67 -5.49 -16.12
C LYS A 4 -27.87 -4.81 -15.01
N LYS A 5 -28.49 -4.53 -13.84
CA LYS A 5 -27.86 -3.76 -12.76
C LYS A 5 -26.66 -4.44 -12.09
N ASN A 6 -26.61 -5.78 -12.07
CA ASN A 6 -25.62 -6.55 -11.33
C ASN A 6 -24.65 -7.32 -12.24
N ARG A 7 -24.53 -6.92 -13.52
CA ARG A 7 -23.75 -7.64 -14.52
C ARG A 7 -22.35 -7.04 -14.62
N ILE A 8 -21.33 -7.82 -14.26
CA ILE A 8 -19.92 -7.43 -14.34
C ILE A 8 -19.15 -8.35 -15.27
N PHE A 9 -17.99 -7.90 -15.75
CA PHE A 9 -17.06 -8.76 -16.47
C PHE A 9 -16.12 -9.47 -15.48
N CYS A 10 -16.26 -10.79 -15.34
CA CYS A 10 -15.43 -11.62 -14.45
C CYS A 10 -14.15 -12.01 -15.18
N ARG A 11 -13.00 -11.55 -14.67
CA ARG A 11 -11.68 -11.84 -15.26
C ARG A 11 -11.28 -13.31 -15.11
N ASP A 12 -11.64 -13.93 -13.99
CA ASP A 12 -11.35 -15.34 -13.71
C ASP A 12 -11.99 -16.31 -14.72
N CYS A 13 -13.18 -15.95 -15.20
CA CYS A 13 -13.98 -16.75 -16.11
C CYS A 13 -14.12 -16.15 -17.52
N ASN A 14 -13.45 -15.02 -17.75
CA ASN A 14 -13.41 -14.21 -18.98
C ASN A 14 -14.79 -13.99 -19.65
N LYS A 15 -15.83 -13.77 -18.83
CA LYS A 15 -17.23 -13.68 -19.26
C LYS A 15 -17.99 -12.68 -18.39
N TYR A 16 -19.04 -12.09 -18.96
CA TYR A 16 -20.00 -11.32 -18.18
C TYR A 16 -20.83 -12.24 -17.27
N LYS A 17 -20.89 -11.90 -15.98
CA LYS A 17 -21.57 -12.64 -14.91
C LYS A 17 -22.41 -11.72 -14.05
N THR A 18 -23.45 -12.27 -13.43
CA THR A 18 -24.21 -11.59 -12.38
C THR A 18 -23.45 -11.72 -11.06
N LEU A 19 -23.20 -10.63 -10.35
CA LEU A 19 -22.50 -10.59 -9.07
C LEU A 19 -23.43 -10.13 -7.95
N PHE A 20 -23.30 -10.75 -6.79
CA PHE A 20 -23.96 -10.38 -5.54
C PHE A 20 -22.93 -10.21 -4.43
N GLU A 21 -23.19 -9.29 -3.50
CA GLU A 21 -22.34 -9.04 -2.33
C GLU A 21 -22.35 -10.20 -1.31
N SER A 22 -23.42 -11.01 -1.29
CA SER A 22 -23.58 -12.12 -0.33
C SER A 22 -24.20 -13.36 -0.97
N GLU A 23 -23.88 -14.52 -0.39
CA GLU A 23 -24.40 -15.83 -0.81
C GLU A 23 -25.93 -15.85 -0.77
N SER A 24 -26.50 -15.40 0.35
CA SER A 24 -27.95 -15.32 0.54
C SER A 24 -28.65 -14.50 -0.56
N LYS A 25 -28.07 -13.39 -1.01
CA LYS A 25 -28.63 -12.60 -2.12
C LYS A 25 -28.56 -13.35 -3.46
N ALA A 26 -27.47 -14.08 -3.70
CA ALA A 26 -27.32 -14.91 -4.90
C ALA A 26 -28.29 -16.10 -4.91
N ASP A 27 -28.49 -16.74 -3.76
CA ASP A 27 -29.40 -17.88 -3.62
C ASP A 27 -30.86 -17.45 -3.71
N ASN A 28 -31.22 -16.32 -3.11
CA ASN A 28 -32.53 -15.72 -3.29
C ASN A 28 -32.77 -15.38 -4.77
N PHE A 29 -31.77 -14.84 -5.46
CA PHE A 29 -31.89 -14.57 -6.89
C PHE A 29 -32.21 -15.86 -7.68
N ILE A 30 -31.52 -16.96 -7.39
CA ILE A 30 -31.81 -18.26 -8.01
C ILE A 30 -33.24 -18.68 -7.66
N LYS A 31 -33.57 -18.76 -6.37
CA LYS A 31 -34.87 -19.23 -5.88
C LYS A 31 -36.06 -18.52 -6.52
N PHE A 32 -35.99 -17.19 -6.66
CA PHE A 32 -37.14 -16.39 -7.13
C PHE A 32 -37.16 -16.17 -8.65
N ASN A 33 -36.06 -16.41 -9.37
CA ASN A 33 -35.97 -16.11 -10.81
C ASN A 33 -35.70 -17.36 -11.66
N HIS A 34 -35.48 -18.54 -11.07
CA HIS A 34 -35.12 -19.77 -11.76
C HIS A 34 -36.13 -20.14 -12.86
N GLU A 35 -37.41 -20.30 -12.50
CA GLU A 35 -38.47 -20.73 -13.42
C GLU A 35 -38.63 -19.75 -14.59
N GLU A 36 -38.63 -18.44 -14.33
CA GLU A 36 -38.74 -17.41 -15.37
C GLU A 36 -37.55 -17.42 -16.33
N ILE A 37 -36.32 -17.54 -15.80
CA ILE A 37 -35.10 -17.57 -16.61
C ILE A 37 -35.03 -18.85 -17.43
N GLU A 38 -35.43 -19.99 -16.87
CA GLU A 38 -35.47 -21.28 -17.56
C GLU A 38 -36.49 -21.24 -18.70
N ALA A 39 -37.71 -20.77 -18.44
CA ALA A 39 -38.75 -20.61 -19.45
C ALA A 39 -38.31 -19.68 -20.60
N CYS A 40 -37.58 -18.60 -20.30
CA CYS A 40 -37.14 -17.64 -21.32
C CYS A 40 -35.91 -18.07 -22.13
N SER A 41 -34.98 -18.82 -21.52
CA SER A 41 -33.64 -19.03 -22.11
C SER A 41 -33.19 -20.48 -22.15
N GLY A 42 -33.99 -21.41 -21.62
CA GLY A 42 -33.66 -22.83 -21.48
C GLY A 42 -32.51 -23.12 -20.53
N HIS A 43 -31.99 -22.10 -19.83
CA HIS A 43 -30.76 -22.24 -19.04
C HIS A 43 -30.74 -21.30 -17.83
N ALA A 44 -31.28 -21.79 -16.71
CA ALA A 44 -31.28 -21.08 -15.43
C ALA A 44 -30.05 -21.41 -14.55
N PRO A 45 -29.59 -20.47 -13.72
CA PRO A 45 -28.60 -20.75 -12.69
C PRO A 45 -29.17 -21.69 -11.62
N ASN A 46 -28.42 -22.70 -11.21
CA ASN A 46 -28.82 -23.72 -10.24
C ASN A 46 -28.09 -23.61 -8.89
N ARG A 47 -26.99 -22.85 -8.83
CA ARG A 47 -26.23 -22.62 -7.59
C ARG A 47 -25.46 -21.31 -7.62
N SER A 48 -25.13 -20.80 -6.45
CA SER A 48 -24.17 -19.72 -6.27
C SER A 48 -22.75 -20.27 -6.05
N TYR A 49 -21.74 -19.43 -6.24
CA TYR A 49 -20.35 -19.72 -5.87
C TYR A 49 -19.59 -18.42 -5.61
N TYR A 50 -18.66 -18.49 -4.66
CA TYR A 50 -17.77 -17.37 -4.38
C TYR A 50 -16.66 -17.26 -5.44
N CYS A 51 -16.49 -16.06 -5.99
CA CYS A 51 -15.45 -15.74 -6.96
C CYS A 51 -14.39 -14.86 -6.31
N ARG A 52 -13.19 -15.41 -6.10
CA ARG A 52 -12.06 -14.70 -5.49
C ARG A 52 -11.64 -13.45 -6.28
N SER A 53 -11.64 -13.53 -7.62
CA SER A 53 -11.31 -12.37 -8.48
C SER A 53 -12.34 -11.25 -8.42
N CYS A 54 -13.60 -11.55 -8.13
CA CYS A 54 -14.67 -10.54 -8.11
C CYS A 54 -15.11 -10.17 -6.69
N VAL A 55 -14.51 -10.81 -5.67
CA VAL A 55 -14.79 -10.61 -4.25
C VAL A 55 -16.30 -10.65 -3.96
N GLY A 56 -16.99 -11.66 -4.50
CA GLY A 56 -18.42 -11.80 -4.31
C GLY A 56 -18.99 -13.05 -4.98
N TRP A 57 -20.32 -13.15 -4.96
CA TRP A 57 -21.05 -14.37 -5.29
C TRP A 57 -21.61 -14.30 -6.71
N HIS A 58 -21.19 -15.25 -7.55
CA HIS A 58 -21.75 -15.45 -8.87
C HIS A 58 -22.77 -16.58 -8.88
N VAL A 59 -23.65 -16.57 -9.86
CA VAL A 59 -24.60 -17.66 -10.10
C VAL A 59 -24.24 -18.45 -11.35
N THR A 60 -24.48 -19.75 -11.33
CA THR A 60 -24.13 -20.66 -12.43
C THR A 60 -25.14 -21.77 -12.60
N SER A 61 -25.36 -22.17 -13.85
CA SER A 61 -26.21 -23.30 -14.25
C SER A 61 -25.51 -24.65 -14.12
N LYS A 62 -24.18 -24.67 -13.98
CA LYS A 62 -23.39 -25.89 -13.80
C LYS A 62 -23.71 -26.54 -12.46
N LYS A 63 -24.19 -27.79 -12.51
CA LYS A 63 -24.56 -28.59 -11.33
C LYS A 63 -23.35 -28.92 -10.45
N GLU A 64 -22.23 -29.28 -11.06
CA GLU A 64 -21.02 -29.71 -10.34
C GLU A 64 -19.96 -28.61 -10.35
N TYR A 65 -19.25 -28.49 -9.22
CA TYR A 65 -18.01 -27.74 -9.10
C TYR A 65 -16.87 -28.74 -9.21
N ASP A 66 -16.04 -28.61 -10.25
CA ASP A 66 -14.85 -29.46 -10.39
C ASP A 66 -13.71 -28.83 -9.58
N ASP A 67 -13.61 -29.24 -8.31
CA ASP A 67 -12.56 -28.81 -7.37
C ASP A 67 -11.13 -29.12 -7.87
N ARG A 68 -10.99 -29.99 -8.88
CA ARG A 68 -9.68 -30.40 -9.40
C ARG A 68 -9.10 -29.42 -10.39
N LEU A 69 -9.89 -28.48 -10.91
CA LEU A 69 -9.45 -27.49 -11.88
C LEU A 69 -9.19 -26.15 -11.18
N PRO A 70 -7.92 -25.75 -10.96
CA PRO A 70 -7.61 -24.47 -10.37
C PRO A 70 -8.18 -23.34 -11.23
N SER A 71 -8.77 -22.34 -10.56
CA SER A 71 -9.29 -21.14 -11.23
C SER A 71 -8.16 -20.41 -11.99
N LEU A 72 -8.49 -19.54 -12.94
CA LEU A 72 -7.45 -18.76 -13.64
C LEU A 72 -6.68 -17.91 -12.62
N THR A 73 -7.40 -17.37 -11.62
CA THR A 73 -6.83 -16.65 -10.48
C THR A 73 -5.88 -17.55 -9.69
N ASP A 74 -6.26 -18.79 -9.40
CA ASP A 74 -5.38 -19.73 -8.69
C ASP A 74 -4.14 -20.10 -9.51
N LYS A 75 -4.29 -20.30 -10.83
CA LYS A 75 -3.16 -20.53 -11.73
C LYS A 75 -2.22 -19.33 -11.80
N VAL A 76 -2.74 -18.11 -11.82
CA VAL A 76 -1.95 -16.88 -11.82
C VAL A 76 -1.27 -16.68 -10.46
N LEU A 77 -1.95 -16.95 -9.35
CA LEU A 77 -1.38 -16.92 -8.01
C LEU A 77 -0.31 -18.00 -7.83
N ASP A 78 -0.51 -19.20 -8.37
CA ASP A 78 0.46 -20.28 -8.28
C ASP A 78 1.66 -20.04 -9.20
N ALA A 79 1.45 -19.46 -10.39
CA ALA A 79 2.54 -18.96 -11.23
C ALA A 79 3.30 -17.83 -10.53
N TYR A 80 2.60 -16.90 -9.88
CA TYR A 80 3.21 -15.85 -9.08
C TYR A 80 3.99 -16.41 -7.88
N LYS A 81 3.45 -17.40 -7.16
CA LYS A 81 4.14 -18.15 -6.10
C LYS A 81 5.32 -18.98 -6.60
N ALA A 82 5.28 -19.45 -7.84
CA ALA A 82 6.40 -20.12 -8.48
C ALA A 82 7.48 -19.12 -8.95
N THR A 83 7.12 -17.85 -9.17
CA THR A 83 8.07 -16.74 -9.41
C THR A 83 8.55 -16.03 -8.14
N LEU A 84 7.80 -16.15 -7.04
CA LEU A 84 8.30 -15.86 -5.70
C LEU A 84 9.46 -16.84 -5.44
N PRO A 85 10.58 -16.40 -4.84
CA PRO A 85 11.71 -17.30 -4.61
C PRO A 85 11.25 -18.51 -3.79
N MET A 86 11.11 -19.67 -4.43
CA MET A 86 10.74 -20.89 -3.73
C MET A 86 11.84 -21.27 -2.74
N LYS A 87 11.43 -21.33 -1.47
CA LYS A 87 12.04 -22.06 -0.34
C LYS A 87 13.45 -21.61 0.04
N LEU A 88 13.54 -20.96 1.22
CA LEU A 88 14.74 -20.98 2.07
C LEU A 88 15.42 -22.36 1.95
N LEU A 89 16.58 -22.38 1.30
CA LEU A 89 17.41 -23.58 1.25
C LEU A 89 17.69 -23.98 2.70
N SER A 90 17.78 -25.28 3.01
CA SER A 90 18.06 -25.76 4.38
C SER A 90 19.30 -25.08 5.00
N GLY A 91 20.24 -24.62 4.16
CA GLY A 91 21.40 -23.81 4.54
C GLY A 91 21.06 -22.41 5.08
N ASP A 92 20.08 -21.70 4.52
CA ASP A 92 19.74 -20.34 4.96
C ASP A 92 19.11 -20.34 6.35
N ARG A 93 18.28 -21.34 6.66
CA ARG A 93 17.74 -21.54 8.01
C ARG A 93 18.83 -21.85 9.04
N ALA A 94 19.84 -22.63 8.65
CA ALA A 94 20.98 -22.90 9.51
C ALA A 94 21.83 -21.64 9.76
N LEU A 95 22.01 -20.79 8.74
CA LEU A 95 22.69 -19.50 8.87
C LEU A 95 21.93 -18.54 9.80
N LEU A 96 20.60 -18.45 9.69
CA LEU A 96 19.78 -17.65 10.61
C LEU A 96 19.86 -18.15 12.06
N ARG A 97 19.84 -19.47 12.27
CA ARG A 97 20.03 -20.05 13.60
C ARG A 97 21.41 -19.72 14.17
N ARG A 98 22.46 -19.80 13.34
CA ARG A 98 23.81 -19.38 13.70
C ARG A 98 23.85 -17.89 14.08
N ALA A 99 23.14 -17.03 13.38
CA ALA A 99 23.04 -15.62 13.77
C ALA A 99 22.40 -15.45 15.16
N ASP A 100 21.30 -16.16 15.46
CA ASP A 100 20.68 -16.16 16.80
C ASP A 100 21.64 -16.69 17.89
N GLU A 101 22.40 -17.75 17.60
CA GLU A 101 23.43 -18.31 18.49
C GLU A 101 24.53 -17.28 18.79
N ILE A 102 25.07 -16.63 17.75
CA ILE A 102 26.09 -15.56 17.90
C ILE A 102 25.53 -14.38 18.71
N MET A 103 24.27 -14.00 18.50
CA MET A 103 23.61 -12.96 19.29
C MET A 103 23.50 -13.31 20.78
N ALA A 104 23.36 -14.59 21.11
CA ALA A 104 23.38 -15.06 22.50
C ALA A 104 24.80 -15.01 23.10
N ASP A 105 25.82 -15.39 22.32
CA ASP A 105 27.23 -15.31 22.74
C ASP A 105 27.66 -13.86 23.01
N ILE A 106 27.27 -12.93 22.14
CA ILE A 106 27.48 -11.49 22.36
C ILE A 106 26.83 -11.03 23.67
N ALA A 107 25.59 -11.47 23.94
CA ALA A 107 24.89 -11.11 25.16
C ALA A 107 25.61 -11.65 26.42
N LYS A 108 26.29 -12.79 26.31
CA LYS A 108 27.12 -13.37 27.38
C LYS A 108 28.42 -12.58 27.56
N LEU A 109 29.14 -12.28 26.48
CA LEU A 109 30.39 -11.51 26.51
C LEU A 109 30.21 -10.10 27.08
N ILE A 110 29.07 -9.45 26.77
CA ILE A 110 28.71 -8.15 27.36
C ILE A 110 28.54 -8.27 28.89
N LYS A 111 27.95 -9.36 29.39
CA LYS A 111 27.83 -9.58 30.85
C LYS A 111 29.20 -9.84 31.49
N GLU A 112 30.09 -10.52 30.78
CA GLU A 112 31.45 -10.86 31.22
C GLU A 112 32.44 -9.70 31.08
N LYS A 113 31.99 -8.52 30.61
CA LYS A 113 32.80 -7.32 30.37
C LYS A 113 33.99 -7.54 29.42
N ASN A 114 33.82 -8.39 28.41
CA ASN A 114 34.83 -8.62 27.37
C ASN A 114 34.33 -8.11 25.99
N PRO A 115 34.31 -6.78 25.78
CA PRO A 115 33.66 -6.16 24.61
C PRO A 115 34.45 -6.30 23.30
N GLU A 116 35.76 -6.56 23.36
CA GLU A 116 36.64 -6.62 22.17
C GLU A 116 36.26 -7.81 21.26
N GLN A 117 35.87 -8.94 21.86
CA GLN A 117 35.41 -10.12 21.12
C GLN A 117 34.02 -9.95 20.50
N CYS A 118 33.23 -8.96 20.95
CA CYS A 118 31.90 -8.70 20.36
C CYS A 118 32.00 -8.16 18.93
N VAL A 119 33.08 -7.45 18.58
CA VAL A 119 33.25 -6.80 17.27
C VAL A 119 33.21 -7.83 16.13
N SER A 120 34.02 -8.88 16.22
CA SER A 120 34.09 -9.92 15.19
C SER A 120 32.78 -10.69 15.06
N LEU A 121 32.11 -10.97 16.18
CA LEU A 121 30.82 -11.65 16.22
C LEU A 121 29.70 -10.80 15.59
N PHE A 122 29.69 -9.50 15.86
CA PHE A 122 28.73 -8.59 15.24
C PHE A 122 28.93 -8.47 13.72
N GLN A 123 30.18 -8.46 13.25
CA GLN A 123 30.50 -8.52 11.81
C GLN A 123 30.08 -9.85 11.18
N GLU A 124 30.20 -10.96 11.91
CA GLU A 124 29.77 -12.27 11.44
C GLU A 124 28.26 -12.33 11.23
N VAL A 125 27.46 -11.81 12.18
CA VAL A 125 26.00 -11.69 12.03
C VAL A 125 25.61 -10.84 10.82
N TYR A 126 26.33 -9.74 10.57
CA TYR A 126 26.14 -8.91 9.38
C TYR A 126 26.40 -9.68 8.08
N SER A 127 27.50 -10.42 8.02
CA SER A 127 27.86 -11.23 6.85
C SER A 127 26.81 -12.30 6.54
N ILE A 128 26.19 -12.87 7.58
CA ILE A 128 25.07 -13.81 7.44
C ILE A 128 23.86 -13.11 6.80
N PHE A 129 23.52 -11.91 7.27
CA PHE A 129 22.39 -11.16 6.72
C PHE A 129 22.56 -10.76 5.26
N GLN A 130 23.80 -10.47 4.83
CA GLN A 130 24.07 -10.16 3.41
C GLN A 130 23.95 -11.39 2.49
N ARG A 131 24.21 -12.60 3.02
CA ARG A 131 24.20 -13.84 2.22
C ARG A 131 22.80 -14.39 1.96
N ILE A 132 21.83 -14.02 2.79
CA ILE A 132 20.48 -14.58 2.72
C ILE A 132 19.59 -13.63 1.91
N PRO A 133 18.93 -14.10 0.83
CA PRO A 133 18.02 -13.29 0.03
C PRO A 133 16.88 -12.68 0.86
N ASP A 134 16.46 -11.47 0.53
CA ASP A 134 15.36 -10.80 1.21
C ASP A 134 14.00 -11.29 0.68
N THR A 135 13.29 -12.03 1.53
CA THR A 135 11.86 -12.37 1.38
C THR A 135 11.11 -11.79 2.57
N ASP A 136 9.80 -11.56 2.48
CA ASP A 136 9.03 -10.86 3.53
C ASP A 136 9.21 -11.47 4.94
N ASP A 137 9.22 -12.80 5.03
CA ASP A 137 9.44 -13.52 6.30
C ASP A 137 10.87 -13.35 6.83
N ILE A 138 11.86 -13.37 5.93
CA ILE A 138 13.27 -13.16 6.26
C ILE A 138 13.52 -11.71 6.68
N ILE A 139 12.89 -10.74 6.02
CA ILE A 139 12.97 -9.33 6.36
C ILE A 139 12.46 -9.12 7.78
N LYS A 140 11.26 -9.63 8.12
CA LYS A 140 10.70 -9.53 9.48
C LYS A 140 11.62 -10.17 10.53
N TYR A 141 12.21 -11.31 10.21
CA TYR A 141 13.13 -12.00 11.12
C TYR A 141 14.47 -11.24 11.30
N LYS A 142 15.08 -10.77 10.21
CA LYS A 142 16.28 -9.90 10.24
C LYS A 142 16.02 -8.63 11.05
N GLN A 143 14.85 -8.00 10.90
CA GLN A 143 14.44 -6.82 11.68
C GLN A 143 14.35 -7.13 13.19
N SER A 144 13.75 -8.26 13.57
CA SER A 144 13.68 -8.70 14.98
C SER A 144 15.07 -8.93 15.59
N LEU A 145 15.95 -9.61 14.86
CA LEU A 145 17.35 -9.82 15.25
C LEU A 145 18.12 -8.49 15.36
N PHE A 146 17.95 -7.59 14.40
CA PHE A 146 18.57 -6.27 14.41
C PHE A 146 18.15 -5.43 15.62
N LEU A 147 16.88 -5.50 16.01
CA LEU A 147 16.41 -4.82 17.22
C LEU A 147 17.12 -5.34 18.49
N ARG A 148 17.37 -6.64 18.57
CA ARG A 148 18.17 -7.24 19.67
C ARG A 148 19.62 -6.80 19.60
N TYR A 149 20.21 -6.80 18.40
CA TYR A 149 21.57 -6.32 18.12
C TYR A 149 21.77 -4.89 18.61
N ARG A 150 20.84 -3.98 18.26
CA ARG A 150 20.88 -2.58 18.71
C ARG A 150 20.83 -2.46 20.23
N LYS A 151 19.96 -3.22 20.89
CA LYS A 151 19.84 -3.23 22.37
C LYS A 151 21.12 -3.71 23.06
N LEU A 152 21.86 -4.62 22.44
CA LEU A 152 23.13 -5.11 22.97
C LEU A 152 24.25 -4.08 22.75
N ILE A 153 24.32 -3.47 21.58
CA ILE A 153 25.28 -2.40 21.27
C ILE A 153 25.13 -1.20 22.22
N THR A 154 23.91 -0.79 22.55
CA THR A 154 23.68 0.33 23.49
C THR A 154 24.21 0.07 24.90
N LYS A 155 24.59 -1.17 25.23
CA LYS A 155 25.19 -1.55 26.52
C LYS A 155 26.72 -1.55 26.50
N ILE A 156 27.34 -1.30 25.34
CA ILE A 156 28.79 -1.20 25.16
C ILE A 156 29.20 0.27 25.20
N ASP A 157 30.39 0.55 25.71
CA ASP A 157 30.93 1.91 25.88
C ASP A 157 31.11 2.64 24.52
N ARG A 158 30.86 3.95 24.50
CA ARG A 158 30.85 4.82 23.31
C ARG A 158 32.20 4.91 22.60
N GLY A 159 33.31 4.73 23.30
CA GLY A 159 34.64 4.74 22.68
C GLY A 159 34.90 3.55 21.74
N MET A 160 34.15 2.46 21.88
CA MET A 160 34.24 1.32 20.96
C MET A 160 33.26 1.43 19.79
N LEU A 161 32.19 2.23 19.91
CA LEU A 161 31.09 2.38 18.95
C LEU A 161 31.53 2.90 17.57
N ASP A 162 32.64 3.65 17.48
CA ASP A 162 33.11 4.27 16.24
C ASP A 162 33.58 3.24 15.18
N THR A 163 33.87 2.00 15.57
CA THR A 163 34.14 0.88 14.62
C THR A 163 32.87 0.15 14.16
N PHE A 164 31.69 0.47 14.71
CA PHE A 164 30.40 -0.22 14.46
C PHE A 164 29.43 0.52 13.51
N ILE A 165 29.81 1.68 12.96
CA ILE A 165 28.88 2.60 12.28
C ILE A 165 28.52 2.16 10.84
N ILE A 166 29.42 1.45 10.15
CA ILE A 166 29.25 1.06 8.74
C ILE A 166 28.13 0.01 8.52
N PRO A 167 27.94 -1.02 9.38
CA PRO A 167 26.90 -2.05 9.18
C PRO A 167 25.46 -1.60 9.51
N VAL A 168 25.32 -0.64 10.43
CA VAL A 168 24.01 -0.16 10.93
C VAL A 168 23.33 0.75 9.91
N SER A 169 24.09 1.59 9.22
CA SER A 169 23.56 2.49 8.19
C SER A 169 22.96 1.74 7.00
N ALA A 170 23.62 0.66 6.54
CA ALA A 170 23.13 -0.16 5.43
C ALA A 170 21.80 -0.89 5.76
N MET A 171 21.65 -1.39 6.99
CA MET A 171 20.41 -2.04 7.42
C MET A 171 19.26 -1.06 7.66
N GLN A 172 19.53 0.14 8.16
CA GLN A 172 18.52 1.19 8.29
C GLN A 172 18.00 1.62 6.93
N SER A 173 18.90 1.77 5.95
CA SER A 173 18.54 2.04 4.55
C SER A 173 17.67 0.92 3.97
N LEU A 174 18.00 -0.35 4.18
CA LEU A 174 17.19 -1.50 3.73
C LEU A 174 15.79 -1.52 4.35
N ALA A 175 15.69 -1.28 5.66
CA ALA A 175 14.39 -1.25 6.35
C ALA A 175 13.51 -0.09 5.86
N ALA A 176 14.11 1.09 5.67
CA ALA A 176 13.41 2.25 5.11
C ALA A 176 12.93 1.98 3.66
N GLU A 177 13.78 1.34 2.85
CA GLU A 177 13.45 1.00 1.46
C GLU A 177 12.33 -0.05 1.37
N SER A 178 12.34 -1.04 2.25
CA SER A 178 11.28 -2.06 2.35
C SER A 178 9.94 -1.43 2.71
N ASN A 179 9.91 -0.55 3.71
CA ASN A 179 8.69 0.15 4.13
C ASN A 179 8.18 1.09 3.02
N LEU A 180 9.08 1.77 2.32
CA LEU A 180 8.73 2.62 1.18
C LEU A 180 8.16 1.81 0.01
N LYS A 181 8.67 0.60 -0.22
CA LYS A 181 8.17 -0.33 -1.24
C LYS A 181 6.75 -0.81 -0.90
N GLU A 182 6.49 -1.17 0.35
CA GLU A 182 5.17 -1.55 0.84
C GLU A 182 4.16 -0.40 0.66
N LEU A 183 4.53 0.80 1.11
CA LEU A 183 3.71 2.01 0.93
C LEU A 183 3.36 2.23 -0.55
N LYS A 184 4.35 2.11 -1.44
CA LYS A 184 4.13 2.27 -2.88
C LYS A 184 3.22 1.18 -3.44
N MET A 185 3.40 -0.07 -3.02
CA MET A 185 2.55 -1.19 -3.44
C MET A 185 1.09 -0.97 -3.03
N GLN A 186 0.83 -0.58 -1.78
CA GLN A 186 -0.53 -0.30 -1.30
C GLN A 186 -1.18 0.84 -2.09
N TYR A 187 -0.41 1.90 -2.37
CA TYR A 187 -0.87 3.00 -3.23
C TYR A 187 -1.21 2.52 -4.65
N ASP A 188 -0.32 1.76 -5.29
CA ASP A 188 -0.51 1.23 -6.65
C ASP A 188 -1.69 0.25 -6.73
N MET A 189 -2.00 -0.45 -5.64
CA MET A 189 -3.18 -1.34 -5.51
C MET A 189 -4.50 -0.61 -5.25
N GLY A 190 -4.45 0.70 -4.98
CA GLY A 190 -5.64 1.51 -4.68
C GLY A 190 -6.07 1.49 -3.22
N ASN A 191 -5.25 0.97 -2.31
CA ASN A 191 -5.54 0.90 -0.88
C ASN A 191 -5.12 2.20 -0.17
N TYR A 192 -5.73 3.32 -0.54
CA TYR A 192 -5.26 4.66 -0.16
C TYR A 192 -5.32 4.96 1.35
N GLU A 193 -6.31 4.41 2.06
CA GLU A 193 -6.40 4.49 3.53
C GLU A 193 -5.22 3.78 4.20
N VAL A 194 -4.93 2.55 3.77
CA VAL A 194 -3.79 1.76 4.26
C VAL A 194 -2.46 2.44 3.93
N ALA A 195 -2.34 2.99 2.72
CA ALA A 195 -1.17 3.78 2.34
C ALA A 195 -1.01 5.03 3.22
N ASN A 196 -2.11 5.65 3.63
CA ASN A 196 -2.08 6.81 4.52
C ASN A 196 -1.59 6.45 5.94
N GLU A 197 -2.04 5.32 6.48
CA GLU A 197 -1.57 4.80 7.78
C GLU A 197 -0.07 4.48 7.73
N LEU A 198 0.38 3.84 6.65
CA LEU A 198 1.78 3.46 6.47
C LEU A 198 2.74 4.64 6.33
N LEU A 199 2.26 5.82 5.88
CA LEU A 199 3.12 7.01 5.69
C LEU A 199 3.89 7.36 6.97
N GLN A 200 3.25 7.25 8.14
CA GLN A 200 3.92 7.60 9.39
C GLN A 200 4.99 6.58 9.77
N ASP A 201 4.75 5.31 9.51
CA ASP A 201 5.73 4.24 9.76
C ASP A 201 6.94 4.35 8.83
N VAL A 202 6.73 4.71 7.56
CA VAL A 202 7.84 4.95 6.62
C VAL A 202 8.65 6.19 7.04
N ARG A 203 7.99 7.27 7.49
CA ARG A 203 8.69 8.45 8.04
C ARG A 203 9.54 8.10 9.26
N ASN A 204 9.00 7.30 10.17
CA ASN A 204 9.73 6.84 11.35
C ASN A 204 10.94 5.98 10.96
N ALA A 205 10.81 5.11 9.95
CA ALA A 205 11.91 4.31 9.44
C ALA A 205 13.01 5.18 8.80
N VAL A 206 12.64 6.15 7.96
CA VAL A 206 13.59 7.06 7.30
C VAL A 206 14.27 8.00 8.28
N ALA A 207 13.60 8.44 9.35
CA ALA A 207 14.20 9.27 10.38
C ALA A 207 15.43 8.62 11.04
N ASN A 208 15.45 7.28 11.08
CA ASN A 208 16.54 6.50 11.64
C ASN A 208 17.72 6.27 10.68
N VAL A 209 17.64 6.68 9.41
CA VAL A 209 18.74 6.55 8.43
C VAL A 209 19.85 7.55 8.76
N VAL A 210 21.09 7.08 8.87
CA VAL A 210 22.28 7.88 9.22
C VAL A 210 22.86 8.63 8.01
N ASP A 211 22.75 8.07 6.80
CA ASP A 211 23.17 8.74 5.58
C ASP A 211 22.21 9.89 5.26
N GLU A 212 22.63 11.12 5.56
CA GLU A 212 21.83 12.33 5.38
C GLU A 212 21.51 12.65 3.91
N GLN A 213 22.36 12.25 2.96
CA GLN A 213 22.09 12.48 1.54
C GLN A 213 21.05 11.49 1.02
N TYR A 214 21.18 10.22 1.38
CA TYR A 214 20.19 9.20 1.02
C TYR A 214 18.86 9.42 1.74
N LYS A 215 18.88 9.80 3.01
CA LYS A 215 17.70 10.20 3.78
C LYS A 215 16.92 11.34 3.13
N LYS A 216 17.60 12.33 2.54
CA LYS A 216 16.93 13.40 1.77
C LYS A 216 16.20 12.83 0.55
N GLU A 217 16.81 11.90 -0.17
CA GLU A 217 16.18 11.25 -1.33
C GLU A 217 14.98 10.38 -0.91
N LEU A 218 15.09 9.63 0.18
CA LEU A 218 13.97 8.85 0.73
C LEU A 218 12.81 9.75 1.17
N ASN A 219 13.10 10.84 1.87
CA ASN A 219 12.09 11.81 2.26
C ASN A 219 11.40 12.44 1.05
N LYS A 220 12.14 12.72 -0.03
CA LYS A 220 11.57 13.19 -1.30
C LYS A 220 10.57 12.18 -1.87
N ARG A 221 10.93 10.89 -1.91
CA ARG A 221 10.05 9.82 -2.40
C ARG A 221 8.81 9.61 -1.52
N ILE A 222 8.96 9.60 -0.19
CA ILE A 222 7.82 9.56 0.75
C ILE A 222 6.88 10.71 0.47
N LYS A 223 7.44 11.93 0.32
CA LYS A 223 6.64 13.14 0.14
C LYS A 223 5.86 13.11 -1.17
N ILE A 224 6.46 12.62 -2.26
CA ILE A 224 5.77 12.40 -3.54
C ILE A 224 4.59 11.44 -3.36
N ILE A 225 4.81 10.26 -2.76
CA ILE A 225 3.74 9.27 -2.58
C ILE A 225 2.64 9.81 -1.66
N GLY A 226 3.00 10.49 -0.58
CA GLY A 226 2.03 11.11 0.33
C GLY A 226 1.17 12.18 -0.36
N THR A 227 1.76 13.04 -1.18
CA THR A 227 1.01 14.03 -1.96
C THR A 227 0.05 13.34 -2.93
N LYS A 228 0.50 12.30 -3.64
CA LYS A 228 -0.36 11.51 -4.55
C LYS A 228 -1.52 10.83 -3.83
N ASN A 229 -1.27 10.29 -2.64
CA ASN A 229 -2.29 9.63 -1.83
C ASN A 229 -3.37 10.61 -1.36
N ASN A 230 -2.96 11.79 -0.85
CA ASN A 230 -3.88 12.83 -0.41
C ASN A 230 -4.75 13.37 -1.56
N LEU A 231 -4.16 13.57 -2.75
CA LEU A 231 -4.92 13.97 -3.94
C LEU A 231 -6.01 12.96 -4.28
N ARG A 232 -5.66 11.68 -4.22
CA ARG A 232 -6.57 10.61 -4.59
C ARG A 232 -7.70 10.42 -3.59
N MET A 233 -7.40 10.43 -2.30
CA MET A 233 -8.40 10.39 -1.23
C MET A 233 -9.36 11.58 -1.31
N GLY A 234 -8.84 12.79 -1.55
CA GLY A 234 -9.68 13.98 -1.72
C GLY A 234 -10.64 13.87 -2.91
N ILE A 235 -10.14 13.40 -4.07
CA ILE A 235 -10.98 13.16 -5.26
C ILE A 235 -12.08 12.15 -4.94
N GLU A 236 -11.74 11.01 -4.32
CA GLU A 236 -12.71 9.96 -4.00
C GLU A 236 -13.75 10.40 -2.98
N ALA A 237 -13.35 11.15 -1.95
CA ALA A 237 -14.28 11.72 -0.97
C ALA A 237 -15.33 12.61 -1.66
N ILE A 238 -14.91 13.48 -2.58
CA ILE A 238 -15.83 14.35 -3.33
C ILE A 238 -16.69 13.54 -4.32
N GLU A 239 -16.14 12.52 -4.97
CA GLU A 239 -16.91 11.65 -5.90
C GLU A 239 -18.01 10.84 -5.18
N GLN A 240 -17.79 10.47 -3.92
CA GLN A 240 -18.74 9.73 -3.10
C GLN A 240 -19.86 10.61 -2.51
N MET A 241 -19.68 11.92 -2.50
CA MET A 241 -20.68 12.85 -1.99
C MET A 241 -21.90 12.95 -2.94
N GLN A 242 -23.04 12.41 -2.53
CA GLN A 242 -24.34 12.68 -3.17
C GLN A 242 -25.01 13.88 -2.48
N ASN A 243 -25.19 14.99 -3.19
CA ASN A 243 -25.77 16.25 -2.67
C ASN A 243 -25.15 16.73 -1.33
N PRO A 244 -23.83 16.94 -1.28
CA PRO A 244 -23.13 17.34 -0.05
C PRO A 244 -23.61 18.70 0.50
N ASP A 245 -23.74 18.77 1.83
CA ASP A 245 -23.94 20.03 2.55
C ASP A 245 -22.75 20.98 2.32
N LYS A 246 -23.06 22.26 2.13
CA LYS A 246 -22.08 23.32 1.86
C LYS A 246 -20.94 23.37 2.87
N ASN A 247 -21.20 23.13 4.16
CA ASN A 247 -20.19 23.22 5.22
C ASN A 247 -19.26 22.01 5.23
N ILE A 248 -19.79 20.82 4.94
CA ILE A 248 -19.02 19.56 4.91
C ILE A 248 -18.02 19.60 3.75
N LEU A 249 -18.44 20.08 2.58
CA LEU A 249 -17.54 20.33 1.47
C LEU A 249 -16.42 21.32 1.82
N PHE A 250 -16.76 22.41 2.50
CA PHE A 250 -15.76 23.41 2.88
C PHE A 250 -14.71 22.84 3.83
N GLU A 251 -15.13 22.03 4.82
CA GLU A 251 -14.21 21.35 5.74
C GLU A 251 -13.34 20.34 4.98
N GLU A 252 -13.92 19.50 4.12
CA GLU A 252 -13.18 18.51 3.33
C GLU A 252 -12.15 19.16 2.40
N ILE A 253 -12.50 20.31 1.81
CA ILE A 253 -11.59 21.11 0.98
C ILE A 253 -10.49 21.71 1.85
N GLU A 254 -10.80 22.37 2.97
CA GLU A 254 -9.75 22.97 3.80
C GLU A 254 -8.79 21.91 4.37
N GLU A 255 -9.30 20.75 4.78
CA GLU A 255 -8.51 19.67 5.35
C GLU A 255 -7.63 18.95 4.32
N ASN A 256 -8.12 18.68 3.11
CA ASN A 256 -7.35 17.94 2.11
C ASN A 256 -6.51 18.86 1.21
N PHE A 257 -6.99 20.06 0.91
CA PHE A 257 -6.31 20.98 -0.01
C PHE A 257 -5.05 21.60 0.62
N ILE A 258 -5.07 21.89 1.92
CA ILE A 258 -3.89 22.42 2.64
C ILE A 258 -2.74 21.39 2.68
N LYS A 259 -3.07 20.09 2.64
CA LYS A 259 -2.09 19.00 2.71
C LYS A 259 -1.36 18.76 1.39
N ILE A 260 -1.76 19.41 0.28
CA ILE A 260 -1.15 19.22 -1.04
C ILE A 260 0.08 20.13 -1.16
N ASP A 261 1.28 19.53 -1.15
CA ASP A 261 2.51 20.23 -1.49
C ASP A 261 2.71 20.25 -3.02
N LEU A 262 2.38 21.40 -3.61
CA LEU A 262 2.45 21.65 -5.03
C LEU A 262 3.85 21.49 -5.64
N SER A 263 4.92 21.72 -4.88
CA SER A 263 6.30 21.67 -5.40
C SER A 263 6.71 20.31 -5.98
N TYR A 264 5.98 19.25 -5.61
CA TYR A 264 6.24 17.87 -6.03
C TYR A 264 5.23 17.32 -7.04
N VAL A 265 4.11 18.01 -7.27
CA VAL A 265 3.08 17.62 -8.25
C VAL A 265 3.60 17.83 -9.68
N TYR A 266 4.52 18.78 -9.84
CA TYR A 266 5.01 19.30 -11.12
C TYR A 266 5.81 18.33 -11.99
N GLY A 267 6.17 17.14 -11.48
CA GLY A 267 6.90 16.13 -12.25
C GLY A 267 6.03 15.16 -13.06
N GLU A 268 4.71 15.15 -12.84
CA GLU A 268 3.81 14.17 -13.46
C GLU A 268 2.56 14.83 -14.04
N TYR A 269 2.59 15.11 -15.35
CA TYR A 269 1.52 15.76 -16.12
C TYR A 269 0.11 15.22 -15.82
N HIS A 270 -0.02 13.90 -15.70
CA HIS A 270 -1.30 13.25 -15.43
C HIS A 270 -1.92 13.63 -14.07
N GLU A 271 -1.07 13.80 -13.05
CA GLU A 271 -1.51 14.19 -11.70
C GLU A 271 -1.85 15.68 -11.63
N CYS A 272 -1.11 16.54 -12.36
CA CYS A 272 -1.49 17.94 -12.57
C CYS A 272 -2.89 18.07 -13.20
N VAL A 273 -3.22 17.22 -14.18
CA VAL A 273 -4.55 17.24 -14.85
C VAL A 273 -5.66 16.78 -13.91
N LYS A 274 -5.47 15.69 -13.15
CA LYS A 274 -6.45 15.23 -12.14
C LYS A 274 -6.71 16.28 -11.08
N LEU A 275 -5.64 16.95 -10.65
CA LEU A 275 -5.70 17.99 -9.66
C LEU A 275 -6.43 19.25 -10.19
N ILE A 276 -6.25 19.63 -11.46
CA ILE A 276 -7.05 20.68 -12.10
C ILE A 276 -8.53 20.28 -12.16
N GLN A 277 -8.83 19.02 -12.48
CA GLN A 277 -10.22 18.51 -12.49
C GLN A 277 -10.85 18.56 -11.10
N TYR A 278 -10.08 18.20 -10.06
CA TYR A 278 -10.47 18.30 -8.66
C TYR A 278 -10.80 19.74 -8.25
N VAL A 279 -9.90 20.68 -8.55
CA VAL A 279 -10.08 22.12 -8.34
C VAL A 279 -11.31 22.66 -9.05
N LYS A 280 -11.54 22.25 -10.30
CA LYS A 280 -12.71 22.68 -11.07
C LYS A 280 -14.01 22.16 -10.47
N ARG A 281 -14.05 20.90 -10.03
CA ARG A 281 -15.22 20.31 -9.39
C ARG A 281 -15.57 21.04 -8.09
N ILE A 282 -14.56 21.36 -7.29
CA ILE A 282 -14.70 22.18 -6.09
C ILE A 282 -15.27 23.55 -6.44
N TYR A 283 -14.74 24.20 -7.48
CA TYR A 283 -15.20 25.50 -7.93
C TYR A 283 -16.69 25.48 -8.33
N ASP A 284 -17.10 24.51 -9.16
CA ASP A 284 -18.48 24.35 -9.62
C ASP A 284 -19.45 24.19 -8.44
N VAL A 285 -19.03 23.45 -7.40
CA VAL A 285 -19.82 23.25 -6.18
C VAL A 285 -19.87 24.52 -5.33
N VAL A 286 -18.75 25.21 -5.13
CA VAL A 286 -18.67 26.46 -4.35
C VAL A 286 -19.52 27.57 -5.00
N LEU A 287 -19.65 27.59 -6.32
CA LEU A 287 -20.51 28.54 -7.02
C LEU A 287 -21.99 28.41 -6.68
N THR A 288 -22.45 27.22 -6.26
CA THR A 288 -23.85 26.95 -5.89
C THR A 288 -24.21 27.34 -4.45
N ILE A 289 -23.23 27.75 -3.64
CA ILE A 289 -23.43 28.05 -2.22
C ILE A 289 -23.88 29.50 -2.03
N GLU A 290 -25.10 29.70 -1.51
CA GLU A 290 -25.63 31.02 -1.16
C GLU A 290 -25.18 31.52 0.23
N GLY A 291 -24.80 32.81 0.31
CA GLY A 291 -24.68 33.55 1.57
C GLY A 291 -23.32 33.55 2.26
N SER A 292 -22.20 33.39 1.54
CA SER A 292 -20.86 33.44 2.15
C SER A 292 -19.76 34.03 1.24
N GLU A 293 -20.03 35.19 0.64
CA GLU A 293 -19.18 35.85 -0.36
C GLU A 293 -17.73 36.06 0.10
N ALA A 294 -17.47 36.32 1.38
CA ALA A 294 -16.12 36.46 1.91
C ALA A 294 -15.35 35.12 1.94
N ARG A 295 -16.01 34.01 2.29
CA ARG A 295 -15.40 32.66 2.28
C ARG A 295 -15.24 32.13 0.86
N LYS A 296 -16.24 32.38 0.01
CA LYS A 296 -16.20 32.08 -1.43
C LYS A 296 -14.99 32.74 -2.07
N LYS A 297 -14.83 34.05 -1.91
CA LYS A 297 -13.68 34.81 -2.45
C LYS A 297 -12.32 34.29 -1.96
N LYS A 298 -12.20 33.95 -0.66
CA LYS A 298 -10.96 33.37 -0.10
C LYS A 298 -10.58 32.04 -0.76
N ILE A 299 -11.57 31.23 -1.12
CA ILE A 299 -11.37 29.94 -1.79
C ILE A 299 -11.08 30.16 -3.27
N GLU A 300 -11.79 31.06 -3.95
CA GLU A 300 -11.50 31.44 -5.33
C GLU A 300 -10.06 31.94 -5.47
N ASP A 301 -9.60 32.84 -4.58
CA ASP A 301 -8.21 33.35 -4.59
C ASP A 301 -7.17 32.23 -4.39
N ARG A 302 -7.48 31.24 -3.53
CA ARG A 302 -6.61 30.07 -3.30
C ARG A 302 -6.59 29.14 -4.52
N LEU A 303 -7.74 28.83 -5.10
CA LEU A 303 -7.85 28.00 -6.29
C LEU A 303 -7.18 28.68 -7.48
N HIS A 304 -7.30 30.00 -7.62
CA HIS A 304 -6.69 30.74 -8.72
C HIS A 304 -5.16 30.69 -8.65
N LYS A 305 -4.57 30.99 -7.47
CA LYS A 305 -3.12 30.83 -7.24
C LYS A 305 -2.64 29.41 -7.53
N PHE A 306 -3.49 28.44 -7.24
CA PHE A 306 -3.19 27.03 -7.42
C PHE A 306 -3.20 26.63 -8.91
N VAL A 307 -4.22 27.03 -9.67
CA VAL A 307 -4.29 26.87 -11.13
C VAL A 307 -3.13 27.57 -11.82
N GLU A 308 -2.77 28.77 -11.38
CA GLU A 308 -1.63 29.53 -11.88
C GLU A 308 -0.31 28.79 -11.63
N SER A 309 -0.12 28.24 -10.43
CA SER A 309 1.07 27.49 -10.07
C SER A 309 1.19 26.17 -10.86
N VAL A 310 0.08 25.45 -11.07
CA VAL A 310 0.03 24.26 -11.94
C VAL A 310 0.28 24.65 -13.40
N SER A 311 -0.26 25.77 -13.88
CA SER A 311 -0.03 26.24 -15.25
C SER A 311 1.43 26.62 -15.51
N ILE A 312 2.10 27.26 -14.54
CA ILE A 312 3.54 27.58 -14.62
C ILE A 312 4.36 26.30 -14.72
N ALA A 313 4.04 25.30 -13.90
CA ALA A 313 4.74 24.04 -13.92
C ALA A 313 4.50 23.21 -15.19
N LEU A 314 3.28 23.20 -15.73
CA LEU A 314 2.98 22.55 -17.01
C LEU A 314 3.72 23.18 -18.19
N LYS A 315 4.08 24.48 -18.11
CA LYS A 315 4.92 25.17 -19.11
C LYS A 315 6.42 24.87 -18.97
N ALA A 316 6.84 24.31 -17.84
CA ALA A 316 8.23 23.98 -17.54
C ALA A 316 8.58 22.50 -17.84
N LEU A 317 7.58 21.68 -18.19
CA LEU A 317 7.69 20.30 -18.68
C LEU A 317 7.83 20.27 -20.21
#